data_AF-A0A935JA26-F1
#
_entry.id   AF-A0A935JA26-F1
#
_cell.length_a   1.000
_cell.length_b   1.000
_cell.length_c   1.000
_cell.angle_alpha   90.00
_cell.angle_beta   90.00
_cell.angle_gamma   90.00
#
_symmetry.space_group_name_H-M   'P 1'
#
loop_
_entity.id
_entity.type
_entity.pdbx_description
1 polymer ?
#
loop_
_entity_poly.entity_id
_entity_poly.type
_entity_poly.pdbx_seq_one_letter_code
_entity_poly.pdbx_strand_id
1 'polypeptide(L)'
;MTEKNVLPWVEVNEMMNDEYRQVVVADALSHYPKASPELNKFALDVLKKTIQVNGFRSFQSIPPQMAKIQVAKEFKVNDLLATAVICLWAEKQHEIIESLARAAREANIPVKETWSWQEARDGFVQGEDTPELDQLASSLSAQKTKPESDHYILAALWLSNSLSVE
;
A
#
# COMPACT_ATOMS: atom_id res chain seq x y z
N MET A 1 8.69 -21.53 -16.54
CA MET A 1 8.54 -20.62 -15.39
C MET A 1 8.01 -19.33 -15.96
N THR A 2 6.75 -19.02 -15.70
CA THR A 2 6.15 -17.74 -16.10
C THR A 2 6.78 -16.68 -15.20
N GLU A 3 7.53 -15.76 -15.78
CA GLU A 3 8.13 -14.64 -15.07
C GLU A 3 6.99 -13.81 -14.47
N LYS A 4 6.99 -13.60 -13.14
CA LYS A 4 5.96 -12.79 -12.50
C LYS A 4 6.08 -11.35 -12.98
N ASN A 5 5.00 -10.81 -13.54
CA ASN A 5 4.98 -9.41 -13.96
C ASN A 5 4.78 -8.50 -12.73
N VAL A 6 5.89 -8.12 -12.09
CA VAL A 6 5.86 -7.22 -10.92
C VAL A 6 5.69 -5.78 -11.42
N LEU A 7 4.57 -5.17 -11.04
CA LEU A 7 4.24 -3.79 -11.34
C LEU A 7 4.68 -2.84 -10.22
N PRO A 8 5.15 -1.64 -10.57
CA PRO A 8 5.50 -0.62 -9.58
C PRO A 8 4.25 -0.10 -8.85
N TRP A 9 4.42 0.35 -7.61
CA TRP A 9 3.30 0.78 -6.77
C TRP A 9 2.52 1.98 -7.33
N VAL A 10 3.11 2.77 -8.24
CA VAL A 10 2.35 3.82 -8.92
C VAL A 10 1.17 3.25 -9.73
N GLU A 11 1.28 2.05 -10.30
CA GLU A 11 0.22 1.45 -11.14
C GLU A 11 -1.04 1.08 -10.34
N VAL A 12 -0.93 0.91 -9.02
CA VAL A 12 -2.07 0.62 -8.15
C VAL A 12 -3.15 1.71 -8.24
N ASN A 13 -2.75 2.92 -8.62
CA ASN A 13 -3.60 4.08 -8.80
C ASN A 13 -4.65 3.92 -9.91
N GLU A 14 -4.40 3.09 -10.91
CA GLU A 14 -5.36 2.79 -11.98
C GLU A 14 -6.48 1.85 -11.46
N MET A 15 -6.22 1.16 -10.35
CA MET A 15 -7.15 0.24 -9.69
C MET A 15 -7.95 0.93 -8.56
N MET A 16 -7.64 2.20 -8.24
CA MET A 16 -8.29 2.97 -7.17
C MET A 16 -9.10 4.15 -7.73
N ASN A 17 -10.34 4.27 -7.27
CA ASN A 17 -11.09 5.51 -7.46
C ASN A 17 -10.47 6.66 -6.65
N ASP A 18 -10.78 7.91 -7.03
CA ASP A 18 -10.17 9.09 -6.40
C ASP A 18 -10.52 9.24 -4.91
N GLU A 19 -11.72 8.85 -4.49
CA GLU A 19 -12.13 8.92 -3.07
C GLU A 19 -11.28 7.98 -2.20
N TYR A 20 -11.15 6.72 -2.62
CA TYR A 20 -10.37 5.72 -1.90
C TYR A 20 -8.88 6.07 -1.87
N ARG A 21 -8.36 6.65 -2.95
CA ARG A 21 -6.99 7.17 -3.01
C ARG A 21 -6.72 8.21 -1.92
N GLN A 22 -7.67 9.11 -1.68
CA GLN A 22 -7.58 10.11 -0.61
C GLN A 22 -7.63 9.47 0.78
N VAL A 23 -8.33 8.34 0.94
CA VAL A 23 -8.36 7.55 2.17
C VAL A 23 -6.99 6.90 2.42
N VAL A 24 -6.42 6.21 1.42
CA VAL A 24 -5.10 5.57 1.52
C VAL A 24 -4.02 6.58 1.92
N VAL A 25 -4.01 7.75 1.28
CA VAL A 25 -3.07 8.83 1.62
C VAL A 25 -3.32 9.37 3.04
N ALA A 26 -4.58 9.52 3.44
CA ALA A 26 -4.90 9.98 4.79
C ALA A 26 -4.43 8.99 5.87
N ASP A 27 -4.67 7.69 5.66
CA ASP A 27 -4.22 6.62 6.53
C ASP A 27 -2.70 6.61 6.66
N ALA A 28 -2.00 6.64 5.53
CA ALA A 28 -0.54 6.66 5.47
C ALA A 28 0.04 7.87 6.23
N LEU A 29 -0.47 9.08 5.98
CA LEU A 29 0.02 10.30 6.64
C LEU A 29 -0.34 10.35 8.13
N SER A 30 -1.48 9.77 8.53
CA SER A 30 -1.86 9.67 9.94
C SER A 30 -0.97 8.70 10.72
N HIS A 31 -0.47 7.67 10.03
CA HIS A 31 0.42 6.65 10.60
C HIS A 31 1.88 7.06 10.59
N TYR A 32 2.31 7.86 9.61
CA TYR A 32 3.69 8.29 9.43
C TYR A 32 4.46 8.63 10.74
N PRO A 33 3.92 9.44 11.68
CA PRO A 33 4.65 9.77 12.93
C PRO A 33 4.84 8.59 13.89
N LYS A 34 4.09 7.50 13.71
CA LYS A 34 4.09 6.28 14.52
C LYS A 34 4.71 5.08 13.81
N ALA A 35 5.13 5.27 12.56
CA ALA A 35 5.72 4.20 11.76
C ALA A 35 7.02 3.69 12.37
N SER A 36 7.40 2.46 12.04
CA SER A 36 8.71 1.91 12.41
C SER A 36 9.86 2.88 12.03
N PRO A 37 10.95 2.98 12.82
CA PRO A 37 11.97 4.00 12.60
C PRO A 37 12.57 3.99 11.19
N GLU A 38 12.78 2.81 10.62
CA GLU A 38 13.32 2.63 9.27
C GLU A 38 12.31 3.08 8.20
N LEU A 39 11.03 2.71 8.35
CA LEU A 39 9.98 3.14 7.42
C LEU A 39 9.72 4.65 7.52
N ASN A 40 9.71 5.20 8.73
CA ASN A 40 9.58 6.64 8.95
C ASN A 40 10.70 7.41 8.25
N LYS A 41 11.95 6.96 8.40
CA LYS A 41 13.10 7.58 7.74
C LYS A 41 12.98 7.50 6.22
N PHE A 42 12.69 6.32 5.68
CA PHE A 42 12.49 6.11 4.25
C PHE A 42 11.39 7.05 3.70
N ALA A 43 10.23 7.05 4.34
CA ALA A 43 9.10 7.88 3.92
C ALA A 43 9.44 9.38 4.01
N LEU A 44 10.12 9.82 5.07
CA LEU A 44 10.52 11.23 5.21
C LEU A 44 11.47 11.68 4.11
N ASP A 45 12.44 10.85 3.74
CA ASP A 45 13.39 11.17 2.67
C ASP A 45 12.68 11.32 1.32
N VAL A 46 11.71 10.44 1.03
CA VAL A 46 10.86 10.52 -0.16
C VAL A 46 9.96 11.76 -0.12
N LEU A 47 9.26 12.00 1.00
CA LEU A 47 8.34 13.14 1.16
C LEU A 47 9.07 14.49 1.02
N LYS A 48 10.28 14.64 1.58
CA LYS A 48 11.10 15.85 1.42
C LYS A 48 11.53 16.08 -0.03
N LYS A 49 11.82 15.00 -0.77
CA LYS A 49 12.26 15.07 -2.16
C LYS A 49 11.12 15.42 -3.11
N THR A 50 9.93 14.84 -2.88
CA THR A 50 8.80 14.93 -3.81
C THR A 50 7.85 16.09 -3.48
N ILE A 51 7.61 16.36 -2.19
CA ILE A 51 6.61 17.35 -1.77
C ILE A 51 7.27 18.69 -1.50
N GLN A 52 7.05 19.64 -2.41
CA GLN A 52 7.50 21.02 -2.28
C GLN A 52 6.29 21.96 -2.36
N VAL A 53 6.15 22.84 -1.36
CA VAL A 53 5.09 23.84 -1.32
C VAL A 53 5.70 25.20 -1.06
N ASN A 54 5.39 26.15 -1.94
CA ASN A 54 5.85 27.53 -1.82
C ASN A 54 5.50 28.10 -0.45
N GLY A 55 6.48 28.73 0.20
CA GLY A 55 6.34 29.29 1.55
C GLY A 55 6.71 28.35 2.70
N PHE A 56 6.97 27.06 2.43
CA PHE A 56 7.38 26.08 3.44
C PHE A 56 8.79 25.56 3.16
N ARG A 57 9.62 25.47 4.22
CA ARG A 57 11.03 25.05 4.10
C ARG A 57 11.22 23.53 4.06
N SER A 58 10.24 22.79 4.57
CA SER A 58 10.28 21.32 4.60
C SER A 58 8.87 20.75 4.66
N PHE A 59 8.71 19.48 4.25
CA PHE A 59 7.44 18.75 4.34
C PHE A 59 6.81 18.84 5.74
N GLN A 60 7.62 18.69 6.78
CA GLN A 60 7.17 18.70 8.18
C GLN A 60 6.59 20.05 8.63
N SER A 61 6.91 21.14 7.93
CA SER A 61 6.37 22.48 8.22
C SER A 61 5.03 22.76 7.51
N ILE A 62 4.63 21.90 6.57
CA ILE A 62 3.41 22.08 5.79
C ILE A 62 2.19 21.73 6.66
N PRO A 63 1.12 22.55 6.66
CA PRO A 63 -0.13 22.23 7.33
C PRO A 63 -0.68 20.87 6.87
N PRO A 64 -1.18 19.99 7.77
CA PRO A 64 -1.57 18.63 7.43
C PRO A 64 -2.56 18.51 6.25
N GLN A 65 -3.55 19.40 6.19
CA GLN A 65 -4.53 19.42 5.09
C GLN A 65 -3.88 19.73 3.74
N MET A 66 -2.94 20.66 3.72
CA MET A 66 -2.20 21.03 2.51
C MET A 66 -1.22 19.93 2.10
N ALA A 67 -0.56 19.29 3.07
CA ALA A 67 0.30 18.14 2.84
C ALA A 67 -0.49 16.98 2.22
N LYS A 68 -1.67 16.65 2.77
CA LYS A 68 -2.55 15.60 2.23
C LYS A 68 -2.90 15.85 0.76
N ILE A 69 -3.31 17.07 0.40
CA ILE A 69 -3.66 17.43 -0.98
C ILE A 69 -2.46 17.21 -1.92
N GLN A 70 -1.27 17.67 -1.54
CA GLN A 70 -0.09 17.53 -2.39
C GLN A 70 0.40 16.10 -2.49
N VAL A 71 0.41 15.36 -1.39
CA VAL A 71 0.75 13.94 -1.40
C VAL A 71 -0.22 13.17 -2.27
N ALA A 72 -1.54 13.42 -2.17
CA ALA A 72 -2.51 12.72 -3.00
C ALA A 72 -2.38 13.05 -4.50
N LYS A 73 -1.96 14.26 -4.84
CA LYS A 73 -1.65 14.63 -6.24
C LYS A 73 -0.43 13.88 -6.75
N GLU A 74 0.68 13.93 -6.01
CA GLU A 74 1.94 13.30 -6.41
C GLU A 74 1.87 11.77 -6.33
N PHE A 75 1.03 11.21 -5.45
CA PHE A 75 0.81 9.77 -5.32
C PHE A 75 0.36 9.12 -6.64
N LYS A 76 -0.32 9.87 -7.52
CA LYS A 76 -0.80 9.37 -8.83
C LYS A 76 0.31 9.17 -9.85
N VAL A 77 1.45 9.83 -9.71
CA VAL A 77 2.45 9.98 -10.78
C VAL A 77 3.88 9.73 -10.34
N ASN A 78 4.17 9.76 -9.04
CA ASN A 78 5.51 9.61 -8.50
C ASN A 78 5.68 8.23 -7.86
N ASP A 79 6.44 7.37 -8.52
CA ASP A 79 6.63 5.98 -8.10
C ASP A 79 7.24 5.80 -6.70
N LEU A 80 8.28 6.56 -6.38
CA LEU A 80 8.90 6.50 -5.05
C LEU A 80 7.91 6.93 -3.96
N LEU A 81 7.12 7.97 -4.23
CA LEU A 81 6.09 8.41 -3.29
C LEU A 81 4.95 7.40 -3.17
N ALA A 82 4.52 6.79 -4.28
CA ALA A 82 3.51 5.75 -4.27
C ALA A 82 3.95 4.58 -3.38
N THR A 83 5.19 4.13 -3.56
CA THR A 83 5.81 3.10 -2.72
C THR A 83 5.81 3.51 -1.24
N ALA A 84 6.27 4.72 -0.90
CA ALA A 84 6.31 5.18 0.49
C ALA A 84 4.90 5.27 1.12
N VAL A 85 3.91 5.76 0.38
CA VAL A 85 2.52 5.84 0.83
C VAL A 85 1.95 4.44 1.08
N ILE A 86 2.16 3.49 0.16
CA ILE A 86 1.66 2.13 0.31
C ILE A 86 2.34 1.40 1.47
N CYS A 87 3.65 1.54 1.66
CA CYS A 87 4.33 0.94 2.81
C CYS A 87 3.80 1.48 4.15
N LEU A 88 3.59 2.79 4.24
CA LEU A 88 2.99 3.43 5.43
C LEU A 88 1.55 2.96 5.67
N TRP A 89 0.76 2.88 4.60
CA TRP A 89 -0.60 2.36 4.64
C TRP A 89 -0.62 0.89 5.10
N ALA A 90 0.29 0.06 4.59
CA ALA A 90 0.35 -1.35 4.93
C ALA A 90 0.71 -1.57 6.41
N GLU A 91 1.67 -0.82 6.95
CA GLU A 91 1.99 -0.89 8.38
C GLU A 91 0.80 -0.42 9.24
N LYS A 92 0.05 0.59 8.76
CA LYS A 92 -1.18 1.07 9.42
C LYS A 92 -2.30 0.02 9.40
N GLN A 93 -2.46 -0.70 8.29
CA GLN A 93 -3.51 -1.70 8.07
C GLN A 93 -3.02 -3.14 8.31
N HIS A 94 -2.00 -3.30 9.16
CA HIS A 94 -1.39 -4.60 9.44
C HIS A 94 -2.42 -5.66 9.88
N GLU A 95 -3.44 -5.29 10.65
CA GLU A 95 -4.49 -6.21 11.08
C GLU A 95 -5.31 -6.80 9.91
N ILE A 96 -5.62 -5.99 8.90
CA ILE A 96 -6.33 -6.45 7.68
C ILE A 96 -5.43 -7.37 6.87
N ILE A 97 -4.16 -6.98 6.69
CA ILE A 97 -3.17 -7.78 5.95
C ILE A 97 -2.94 -9.13 6.63
N GLU A 98 -2.77 -9.15 7.96
CA GLU A 98 -2.56 -10.39 8.70
C GLU A 98 -3.82 -11.27 8.71
N SER A 99 -5.00 -10.68 8.78
CA SER A 99 -6.27 -11.41 8.63
C SER A 99 -6.36 -12.10 7.26
N LEU A 100 -6.02 -11.40 6.18
CA LEU A 100 -6.02 -11.97 4.84
C LEU A 100 -4.92 -13.03 4.67
N ALA A 101 -3.72 -12.77 5.17
CA ALA A 101 -2.60 -13.72 5.11
C ALA A 101 -2.93 -15.02 5.86
N ARG A 102 -3.60 -14.93 7.02
CA ARG A 102 -4.06 -16.11 7.76
C ARG A 102 -5.10 -16.90 6.98
N ALA A 103 -6.12 -16.24 6.45
CA ALA A 103 -7.14 -16.89 5.62
C ALA A 103 -6.51 -17.54 4.37
N ALA A 104 -5.49 -16.91 3.77
CA ALA A 104 -4.77 -17.46 2.64
C ALA A 104 -4.02 -18.75 3.01
N ARG A 105 -3.32 -18.76 4.16
CA ARG A 105 -2.65 -19.97 4.67
C ARG A 105 -3.64 -21.09 5.00
N GLU A 106 -4.80 -20.77 5.58
CA GLU A 106 -5.88 -21.74 5.83
C GLU A 106 -6.45 -22.32 4.52
N ALA A 107 -6.46 -21.54 3.45
CA ALA A 107 -6.84 -21.95 2.11
C ALA A 107 -5.71 -22.64 1.31
N ASN A 108 -4.54 -22.91 1.93
CA ASN A 108 -3.33 -23.46 1.30
C ASN A 108 -2.71 -22.57 0.19
N ILE A 109 -2.96 -21.26 0.23
CA ILE A 109 -2.30 -20.29 -0.65
C ILE A 109 -0.91 -19.97 -0.06
N PRO A 110 0.19 -20.12 -0.82
CA PRO A 110 1.57 -20.09 -0.30
C PRO A 110 2.08 -18.66 -0.04
N VAL A 111 1.46 -17.95 0.90
CA VAL A 111 1.91 -16.63 1.37
C VAL A 111 3.11 -16.82 2.31
N LYS A 112 4.22 -16.10 2.06
CA LYS A 112 5.38 -16.08 2.96
C LYS A 112 4.98 -15.84 4.43
N GLU A 113 5.64 -16.55 5.35
CA GLU A 113 5.44 -16.31 6.80
C GLU A 113 5.94 -14.92 7.22
N THR A 114 7.10 -14.52 6.70
CA THR A 114 7.68 -13.20 6.91
C THR A 114 7.54 -12.37 5.63
N TRP A 115 6.70 -11.34 5.68
CA TRP A 115 6.54 -10.37 4.59
C TRP A 115 6.80 -8.96 5.10
N SER A 116 7.98 -8.44 4.80
CA SER A 116 8.45 -7.14 5.28
C SER A 116 8.14 -6.02 4.28
N TRP A 117 8.02 -4.78 4.76
CA TRP A 117 7.84 -3.64 3.86
C TRP A 117 9.05 -3.44 2.92
N GLN A 118 10.24 -3.88 3.33
CA GLN A 118 11.46 -3.81 2.53
C GLN A 118 11.43 -4.72 1.30
N GLU A 119 10.77 -5.88 1.39
CA GLU A 119 10.53 -6.75 0.22
C GLU A 119 9.32 -6.24 -0.58
N ALA A 120 8.26 -5.84 0.12
CA ALA A 120 7.01 -5.40 -0.52
C ALA A 120 7.17 -4.10 -1.33
N ARG A 121 8.20 -3.29 -1.05
CA ARG A 121 8.47 -2.06 -1.82
C ARG A 121 8.78 -2.32 -3.29
N ASP A 122 9.17 -3.54 -3.65
CA ASP A 122 9.57 -3.90 -5.03
C ASP A 122 8.36 -3.93 -5.99
N GLY A 123 7.14 -3.89 -5.45
CA GLY A 123 5.91 -3.78 -6.23
C GLY A 123 4.92 -4.89 -5.91
N PHE A 124 3.93 -5.03 -6.78
CA PHE A 124 2.85 -6.00 -6.66
C PHE A 124 2.65 -6.78 -7.97
N VAL A 125 1.93 -7.88 -7.90
CA VAL A 125 1.50 -8.66 -9.05
C VAL A 125 -0.02 -8.50 -9.20
N GLN A 126 -0.53 -8.42 -10.43
CA GLN A 126 -1.97 -8.25 -10.66
C GLN A 126 -2.75 -9.51 -10.28
N GLY A 127 -4.03 -9.32 -9.93
CA GLY A 127 -4.93 -10.40 -9.51
C GLY A 127 -5.09 -11.52 -10.56
N GLU A 128 -4.90 -11.24 -11.85
CA GLU A 128 -4.92 -12.25 -12.91
C GLU A 128 -3.81 -13.31 -12.76
N ASP A 129 -2.65 -12.92 -12.24
CA ASP A 129 -1.53 -13.81 -11.95
C ASP A 129 -1.64 -14.46 -10.55
N THR A 130 -2.53 -13.94 -9.69
CA THR A 130 -2.78 -14.45 -8.33
C THR A 130 -4.29 -14.64 -8.04
N PRO A 131 -5.03 -15.40 -8.88
CA PRO A 131 -6.49 -15.40 -8.86
C PRO A 131 -7.08 -15.96 -7.57
N GLU A 132 -6.40 -16.90 -6.91
CA GLU A 132 -6.85 -17.51 -5.65
C GLU A 132 -6.85 -16.48 -4.50
N LEU A 133 -5.81 -15.65 -4.43
CA LEU A 133 -5.69 -14.60 -3.42
C LEU A 133 -6.70 -13.47 -3.67
N ASP A 134 -6.91 -13.10 -4.93
CA ASP A 134 -7.89 -12.08 -5.33
C ASP A 134 -9.33 -12.51 -5.03
N GLN A 135 -9.67 -13.77 -5.33
CA GLN A 135 -10.97 -14.36 -4.99
C GLN A 135 -11.20 -14.43 -3.48
N LEU A 136 -10.17 -14.79 -2.72
CA LEU A 136 -10.25 -14.83 -1.26
C LEU A 136 -10.49 -13.42 -0.68
N ALA A 137 -9.73 -12.42 -1.13
CA ALA A 137 -9.91 -11.03 -0.70
C ALA A 137 -11.30 -10.49 -1.08
N SER A 138 -11.78 -10.80 -2.28
CA SER A 138 -13.15 -10.48 -2.72
C SER A 138 -14.21 -11.13 -1.85
N SER A 139 -14.01 -12.40 -1.45
CA SER A 139 -14.94 -13.13 -0.59
C SER A 139 -15.00 -12.56 0.83
N LEU A 140 -13.84 -12.22 1.41
CA LEU A 140 -13.75 -11.61 2.75
C LEU A 140 -14.28 -10.18 2.78
N SER A 141 -14.11 -9.43 1.69
CA SER A 141 -14.58 -8.05 1.57
C SER A 141 -16.06 -7.91 1.21
N ALA A 142 -16.70 -8.96 0.67
CA ALA A 142 -18.10 -8.91 0.20
C ALA A 142 -19.11 -8.50 1.30
N GLN A 143 -18.82 -8.78 2.56
CA GLN A 143 -19.68 -8.41 3.70
C GLN A 143 -19.25 -7.10 4.38
N LYS A 144 -18.19 -6.45 3.89
CA LYS A 144 -17.60 -5.24 4.48
C LYS A 144 -18.15 -3.99 3.79
N THR A 145 -18.14 -2.89 4.53
CA THR A 145 -18.49 -1.57 3.96
C THR A 145 -17.24 -0.83 3.55
N LYS A 146 -17.37 0.12 2.62
CA LYS A 146 -16.25 1.01 2.26
C LYS A 146 -15.88 1.92 3.45
N PRO A 147 -14.59 2.18 3.69
CA PRO A 147 -13.43 1.81 2.86
C PRO A 147 -12.82 0.44 3.19
N GLU A 148 -13.34 -0.29 4.21
CA GLU A 148 -12.77 -1.56 4.66
C GLU A 148 -12.72 -2.61 3.55
N SER A 149 -13.78 -2.75 2.74
CA SER A 149 -13.78 -3.68 1.61
C SER A 149 -12.64 -3.41 0.62
N ASP A 150 -12.38 -2.13 0.30
CA ASP A 150 -11.33 -1.72 -0.62
C ASP A 150 -9.93 -1.97 -0.02
N HIS A 151 -9.78 -1.87 1.31
CA HIS A 151 -8.53 -2.24 2.00
C HIS A 151 -8.17 -3.71 1.88
N TYR A 152 -9.15 -4.62 1.85
CA TYR A 152 -8.89 -6.04 1.61
C TYR A 152 -8.34 -6.29 0.19
N ILE A 153 -8.86 -5.59 -0.81
CA ILE A 153 -8.36 -5.69 -2.19
C ILE A 153 -6.92 -5.16 -2.28
N LEU A 154 -6.64 -4.01 -1.66
CA LEU A 154 -5.27 -3.48 -1.62
C LEU A 154 -4.32 -4.38 -0.80
N ALA A 155 -4.81 -5.02 0.25
CA ALA A 155 -4.04 -6.01 1.02
C ALA A 155 -3.70 -7.25 0.18
N ALA A 156 -4.60 -7.68 -0.71
CA ALA A 156 -4.32 -8.76 -1.66
C ALA A 156 -3.17 -8.37 -2.59
N LEU A 157 -3.20 -7.16 -3.14
CA LEU A 157 -2.09 -6.63 -3.98
C LEU A 157 -0.79 -6.55 -3.16
N TRP A 158 -0.84 -6.11 -1.90
CA TRP A 158 0.33 -6.10 -1.01
C TRP A 158 0.95 -7.49 -0.79
N LEU A 159 0.12 -8.52 -0.68
CA LEU A 159 0.56 -9.91 -0.48
C LEU A 159 0.86 -10.66 -1.78
N SER A 160 0.44 -10.16 -2.94
CA SER A 160 0.57 -10.86 -4.24
C SER A 160 2.01 -11.24 -4.58
N ASN A 161 2.97 -10.34 -4.32
CA ASN A 161 4.39 -10.60 -4.57
C ASN A 161 5.05 -11.46 -3.48
N SER A 162 4.34 -11.71 -2.37
CA SER A 162 4.80 -12.59 -1.29
C SER A 162 4.59 -14.08 -1.59
N LEU A 163 3.84 -14.40 -2.64
CA LEU A 163 3.52 -15.79 -2.96
C LEU A 163 4.80 -16.56 -3.32
N SER A 164 5.14 -17.58 -2.56
CA SER A 164 6.24 -18.46 -2.91
C SER A 164 5.83 -19.30 -4.11
N VAL A 165 6.68 -19.35 -5.14
CA VAL A 165 6.57 -20.38 -6.18
C VAL A 165 7.39 -21.55 -5.65
N GLU A 166 6.73 -22.65 -5.31
CA GLU A 166 7.42 -23.94 -5.12
C GLU A 166 7.91 -24.51 -6.46
#